data_AF-A0A1W9XA56-F1
#
_entry.id   AF-A0A1W9XA56-F1
#
_cell.length_a   1.000
_cell.length_b   1.000
_cell.length_c   1.000
_cell.angle_alpha   90.00
_cell.angle_beta   90.00
_cell.angle_gamma   90.00
#
_symmetry.space_group_name_H-M   'P 1'
#
loop_
_entity.id
_entity.type
_entity.pdbx_description
1 polymer ?
#
loop_
_entity_poly.entity_id
_entity_poly.type
_entity_poly.pdbx_seq_one_letter_code
_entity_poly.pdbx_strand_id
1 'polypeptide(L)'
;MADTCETRPDFAGATNGGYKKMFDMVKAEIVKYLGLSKSQARKLRDHLSQLALQGISLYEVAAAQKMRESGSVLTRKEQVNIVRDCAAMVAPSIHNLAEYLGIDLLSGKKLLAGQKALGTEPKI
;
A
#
# COMPACT_ATOMS: atom_id res chain seq x y z
N MET A 1 -19.83 13.75 -17.77
CA MET A 1 -18.99 13.01 -18.73
C MET A 1 -18.34 11.88 -17.96
N ALA A 2 -18.42 10.64 -18.46
CA ALA A 2 -17.86 9.48 -17.77
C ALA A 2 -16.32 9.64 -17.71
N ASP A 3 -15.74 9.53 -16.52
CA ASP A 3 -14.30 9.63 -16.24
C ASP A 3 -13.62 8.31 -16.66
N THR A 4 -13.66 8.02 -17.95
CA THR A 4 -13.09 6.81 -18.58
C THR A 4 -11.69 7.14 -19.12
N CYS A 5 -10.68 6.34 -18.75
CA CYS A 5 -9.33 6.48 -19.32
C CYS A 5 -9.29 5.88 -20.74
N GLU A 6 -9.50 6.68 -21.77
CA GLU A 6 -9.82 6.19 -23.12
C GLU A 6 -8.70 5.47 -23.91
N THR A 7 -7.44 5.39 -23.43
CA THR A 7 -6.38 4.79 -24.28
C THR A 7 -5.35 3.88 -23.61
N ARG A 8 -5.39 3.70 -22.29
CA ARG A 8 -4.65 2.69 -21.50
C ARG A 8 -5.04 2.87 -20.03
N PRO A 9 -5.04 1.83 -19.18
CA PRO A 9 -5.25 2.01 -17.75
C PRO A 9 -4.19 2.98 -17.21
N ASP A 10 -4.62 4.12 -16.65
CA ASP A 10 -3.74 5.08 -16.01
C ASP A 10 -3.38 4.57 -14.61
N PHE A 11 -2.49 3.57 -14.58
CA PHE A 11 -2.06 2.93 -13.36
C PHE A 11 -1.52 3.96 -12.37
N ALA A 12 -0.67 4.89 -12.80
CA ALA A 12 -0.08 5.88 -11.91
C ALA A 12 -1.14 6.88 -11.41
N GLY A 13 -2.02 7.37 -12.27
CA GLY A 13 -3.04 8.36 -11.91
C GLY A 13 -4.20 7.79 -11.10
N ALA A 14 -4.68 6.56 -11.35
CA ALA A 14 -5.71 5.94 -10.54
C ALA A 14 -5.21 5.65 -9.12
N THR A 15 -4.05 5.02 -9.04
CA THR A 15 -3.25 4.81 -7.84
C THR A 15 -3.07 6.13 -7.10
N ASN A 16 -2.48 7.17 -7.73
CA ASN A 16 -2.29 8.50 -7.12
C ASN A 16 -3.60 9.23 -6.72
N GLY A 17 -4.70 9.03 -7.45
CA GLY A 17 -6.00 9.68 -7.24
C GLY A 17 -6.77 9.14 -6.04
N GLY A 18 -6.76 7.82 -5.85
CA GLY A 18 -7.23 7.19 -4.62
C GLY A 18 -6.28 7.44 -3.44
N TYR A 19 -4.98 7.62 -3.72
CA TYR A 19 -3.95 7.82 -2.71
C TYR A 19 -3.94 9.20 -2.06
N LYS A 20 -4.25 10.29 -2.75
CA LYS A 20 -3.96 11.63 -2.22
C LYS A 20 -4.63 11.98 -0.88
N LYS A 21 -5.72 11.32 -0.46
CA LYS A 21 -6.31 11.58 0.89
C LYS A 21 -6.00 10.50 1.92
N MET A 22 -6.21 9.22 1.59
CA MET A 22 -5.90 8.14 2.55
C MET A 22 -4.40 7.91 2.67
N PHE A 23 -3.69 7.88 1.55
CA PHE A 23 -2.24 7.71 1.58
C PHE A 23 -1.57 8.93 2.16
N ASP A 24 -2.05 10.17 1.98
CA ASP A 24 -1.43 11.32 2.66
C ASP A 24 -1.60 11.26 4.18
N MET A 25 -2.75 10.80 4.69
CA MET A 25 -2.95 10.57 6.12
C MET A 25 -2.09 9.42 6.65
N VAL A 26 -2.13 8.26 5.99
CA VAL A 26 -1.32 7.08 6.35
C VAL A 26 0.17 7.36 6.18
N LYS A 27 0.57 8.09 5.13
CA LYS A 27 1.93 8.57 4.90
C LYS A 27 2.36 9.51 6.00
N ALA A 28 1.51 10.44 6.45
CA ALA A 28 1.84 11.32 7.56
C ALA A 28 2.08 10.52 8.85
N GLU A 29 1.26 9.49 9.11
CA GLU A 29 1.44 8.56 10.23
C GLU A 29 2.74 7.75 10.11
N ILE A 30 3.03 7.18 8.94
CA ILE A 30 4.26 6.43 8.66
C ILE A 30 5.48 7.35 8.79
N VAL A 31 5.43 8.56 8.22
CA VAL A 31 6.50 9.56 8.31
C VAL A 31 6.77 9.94 9.75
N LYS A 32 5.72 10.16 10.54
CA LYS A 32 5.82 10.44 11.97
C LYS A 32 6.41 9.25 12.72
N TYR A 33 5.92 8.04 12.45
CA TYR A 33 6.39 6.80 13.07
C TYR A 33 7.88 6.56 12.79
N LEU A 34 8.31 6.74 11.54
CA LEU A 34 9.70 6.58 11.12
C LEU A 34 10.59 7.79 11.47
N GLY A 35 10.02 8.88 12.00
CA GLY A 35 10.75 10.10 12.34
C GLY A 35 11.38 10.79 11.13
N LEU A 36 10.75 10.71 9.95
CA LEU A 36 11.31 11.24 8.71
C LEU A 36 11.15 12.76 8.59
N SER A 37 12.17 13.42 8.06
CA SER A 37 12.09 14.83 7.68
C SER A 37 11.19 15.03 6.45
N LYS A 38 10.77 16.29 6.17
CA LYS A 38 9.96 16.61 4.98
C LYS A 38 10.63 16.20 3.67
N SER A 39 11.95 16.27 3.56
CA SER A 39 12.69 15.86 2.36
C SER A 39 12.67 14.34 2.19
N GLN A 40 12.84 13.58 3.28
CA GLN A 40 12.77 12.12 3.31
C GLN A 40 11.35 11.60 3.06
N ALA A 41 10.32 12.28 3.59
CA ALA A 41 8.92 11.95 3.35
C ALA A 41 8.52 12.00 1.87
N ARG A 42 9.20 12.83 1.05
CA ARG A 42 8.99 12.85 -0.42
C ARG A 42 9.47 11.55 -1.06
N LYS A 43 10.43 10.86 -0.45
CA LYS A 43 10.99 9.58 -0.86
C LYS A 43 10.66 8.47 0.14
N LEU A 44 9.41 8.43 0.64
CA LEU A 44 9.01 7.50 1.71
C LEU A 44 9.40 6.03 1.41
N ARG A 45 9.24 5.57 0.15
CA ARG A 45 9.56 4.18 -0.23
C ARG A 45 11.02 3.81 0.07
N ASP A 46 11.96 4.76 0.00
CA ASP A 46 13.38 4.53 0.30
C ASP A 46 13.63 4.26 1.80
N HIS A 47 12.64 4.52 2.64
CA HIS A 47 12.70 4.38 4.09
C HIS A 47 11.82 3.25 4.64
N LEU A 48 11.13 2.52 3.75
CA LEU A 48 10.35 1.34 4.13
C LEU A 48 11.24 0.09 4.16
N SER A 49 10.87 -0.87 4.98
CA SER A 49 11.52 -2.19 4.96
C SER A 49 11.36 -2.87 3.60
N GLN A 50 12.30 -3.75 3.28
CA GLN A 50 12.23 -4.57 2.06
C GLN A 50 10.94 -5.41 2.02
N LEU A 51 10.48 -5.91 3.17
CA LEU A 51 9.27 -6.71 3.26
C LEU A 51 8.00 -5.89 2.95
N ALA A 52 7.92 -4.65 3.46
CA ALA A 52 6.84 -3.73 3.11
C ALA A 52 6.85 -3.39 1.61
N LEU A 53 8.04 -3.15 1.02
CA LEU A 53 8.18 -2.89 -0.41
C LEU A 53 7.73 -4.09 -1.25
N GLN A 54 8.08 -5.32 -0.85
CA GLN A 54 7.63 -6.54 -1.52
C GLN A 54 6.10 -6.70 -1.44
N GLY A 55 5.50 -6.42 -0.28
CA GLY A 55 4.05 -6.42 -0.12
C GLY A 55 3.35 -5.42 -1.06
N ILE A 56 3.93 -4.22 -1.19
CA ILE A 56 3.44 -3.20 -2.12
C ILE A 56 3.51 -3.69 -3.56
N SER A 57 4.67 -4.18 -3.98
CA SER A 57 4.86 -4.68 -5.35
C SER A 57 3.92 -5.85 -5.66
N LEU A 58 3.63 -6.72 -4.68
CA LEU A 58 2.75 -7.86 -4.90
C LEU A 58 1.31 -7.42 -5.22
N TYR A 59 0.72 -6.51 -4.44
CA TYR A 59 -0.64 -6.05 -4.76
C TYR A 59 -0.66 -5.18 -6.03
N GLU A 60 0.40 -4.42 -6.33
CA GLU A 60 0.52 -3.63 -7.57
C GLU A 60 0.48 -4.56 -8.81
N VAL A 61 1.23 -5.66 -8.77
CA VAL A 61 1.24 -6.67 -9.84
C VAL A 61 -0.13 -7.35 -9.99
N ALA A 62 -0.74 -7.77 -8.88
CA ALA A 62 -2.06 -8.40 -8.89
C ALA A 62 -3.15 -7.46 -9.43
N ALA A 63 -3.15 -6.20 -8.97
CA ALA A 63 -4.09 -5.18 -9.44
C ALA A 63 -3.93 -4.92 -10.93
N ALA A 64 -2.69 -4.80 -11.42
CA ALA A 64 -2.41 -4.61 -12.84
C ALA A 64 -2.91 -5.78 -13.68
N GLN A 65 -2.72 -7.02 -13.20
CA GLN A 65 -3.24 -8.21 -13.87
C GLN A 65 -4.78 -8.19 -13.91
N LYS A 66 -5.43 -7.93 -12.78
CA LYS A 66 -6.90 -7.87 -12.70
C LYS A 66 -7.50 -6.80 -13.62
N MET A 67 -6.86 -5.64 -13.74
CA MET A 67 -7.30 -4.58 -14.65
C MET A 67 -7.18 -5.01 -16.12
N ARG A 68 -6.08 -5.68 -16.51
CA ARG A 68 -5.90 -6.20 -17.87
C ARG A 68 -6.95 -7.26 -18.23
N GLU A 69 -7.30 -8.10 -17.28
CA GLU A 69 -8.31 -9.16 -17.44
C GLU A 69 -9.75 -8.64 -17.51
N SER A 70 -10.01 -7.39 -17.11
CA SER A 70 -11.36 -6.82 -17.13
C SER A 70 -11.94 -6.66 -18.54
N GLY A 71 -11.11 -6.71 -19.59
CA GLY A 71 -11.51 -6.65 -20.99
C GLY A 71 -12.24 -5.36 -21.40
N SER A 72 -12.26 -4.34 -20.53
CA SER A 72 -13.02 -3.11 -20.71
C SER A 72 -12.23 -1.88 -20.27
N VAL A 73 -12.66 -0.70 -20.73
CA VAL A 73 -12.09 0.58 -20.26
C VAL A 73 -12.65 0.85 -18.86
N LEU A 74 -11.78 0.72 -17.86
CA LEU A 74 -12.14 0.96 -16.46
C LEU A 74 -12.15 2.46 -16.16
N THR A 75 -13.15 2.90 -15.42
CA THR A 75 -13.17 4.22 -14.78
C THR A 75 -12.08 4.30 -13.71
N ARG A 76 -11.67 5.53 -13.37
CA ARG A 76 -10.70 5.76 -12.30
C ARG A 76 -11.14 5.14 -10.96
N LYS A 77 -12.44 5.19 -10.66
CA LYS A 77 -13.02 4.62 -9.43
C LYS A 77 -12.87 3.10 -9.39
N GLU A 78 -13.13 2.42 -10.50
CA GLU A 78 -12.97 0.96 -10.60
C GLU A 78 -11.51 0.55 -10.45
N GLN A 79 -10.60 1.29 -11.08
CA GLN A 79 -9.16 1.05 -10.92
C GLN A 79 -8.72 1.20 -9.45
N VAL A 80 -9.20 2.21 -8.73
CA VAL A 80 -8.93 2.41 -7.30
C VAL A 80 -9.47 1.27 -6.45
N ASN A 81 -10.68 0.77 -6.75
CA ASN A 81 -11.28 -0.34 -6.01
C ASN A 81 -10.47 -1.63 -6.21
N ILE A 82 -10.05 -1.94 -7.43
CA ILE A 82 -9.20 -3.10 -7.70
C ILE A 82 -7.90 -3.04 -6.88
N VAL A 83 -7.23 -1.88 -6.83
CA VAL A 83 -6.00 -1.72 -6.03
C VAL A 83 -6.27 -1.97 -4.55
N ARG A 84 -7.38 -1.43 -4.01
CA ARG A 84 -7.77 -1.61 -2.60
C ARG A 84 -8.08 -3.07 -2.28
N ASP A 85 -8.81 -3.75 -3.14
CA ASP A 85 -9.18 -5.15 -2.94
C ASP A 85 -7.93 -6.04 -2.93
N CYS A 86 -7.00 -5.83 -3.88
CA CYS A 86 -5.72 -6.54 -3.90
C CYS A 86 -4.88 -6.24 -2.65
N ALA A 87 -4.82 -4.98 -2.21
CA ALA A 87 -4.07 -4.60 -1.01
C ALA A 87 -4.67 -5.25 0.26
N ALA A 88 -6.01 -5.33 0.37
CA ALA A 88 -6.69 -5.96 1.49
C ALA A 88 -6.43 -7.47 1.58
N MET A 89 -6.19 -8.15 0.44
CA MET A 89 -5.81 -9.56 0.42
C MET A 89 -4.33 -9.78 0.79
N VAL A 90 -3.44 -8.87 0.36
CA VAL A 90 -1.98 -9.04 0.54
C VAL A 90 -1.51 -8.59 1.92
N ALA A 91 -2.02 -7.45 2.41
CA ALA A 91 -1.49 -6.82 3.62
C ALA A 91 -1.48 -7.75 4.86
N PRO A 92 -2.55 -8.53 5.18
CA PRO A 92 -2.53 -9.42 6.34
C PRO A 92 -1.41 -10.46 6.29
N SER A 93 -1.15 -11.05 5.12
CA SER A 93 -0.10 -12.05 4.94
C SER A 93 1.30 -11.47 5.16
N ILE A 94 1.52 -10.25 4.68
CA ILE A 94 2.80 -9.54 4.87
C ILE A 94 3.00 -9.15 6.35
N HIS A 95 1.93 -8.73 7.03
CA HIS A 95 1.95 -8.48 8.48
C HIS A 95 2.29 -9.75 9.27
N ASN A 96 1.62 -10.87 8.99
CA ASN A 96 1.89 -12.16 9.64
C ASN A 96 3.34 -12.60 9.44
N LEU A 97 3.91 -12.37 8.24
CA LEU A 97 5.30 -12.68 7.97
C LEU A 97 6.26 -11.78 8.76
N ALA A 98 5.95 -10.49 8.90
CA ALA A 98 6.75 -9.58 9.72
C ALA A 98 6.74 -10.00 11.20
N GLU A 99 5.58 -10.39 11.73
CA GLU A 99 5.43 -10.90 13.09
C GLU A 99 6.23 -12.19 13.30
N TYR A 100 6.12 -13.14 12.37
CA TYR A 100 6.89 -14.39 12.40
C TYR A 100 8.40 -14.14 12.42
N LEU A 101 8.88 -13.17 11.64
CA LEU A 101 10.28 -12.79 11.59
C LEU A 101 10.72 -11.91 12.78
N GLY A 102 9.78 -11.48 13.63
CA GLY A 102 10.04 -10.59 14.75
C GLY A 102 10.55 -9.22 14.32
N ILE A 103 10.05 -8.68 13.21
CA ILE A 103 10.44 -7.36 12.69
C ILE A 103 9.24 -6.40 12.62
N ASP A 104 9.52 -5.13 12.83
CA ASP A 104 8.59 -4.06 12.49
C ASP A 104 8.48 -3.96 10.97
N LEU A 105 7.27 -4.12 10.45
CA LEU A 105 7.03 -4.15 9.01
C LEU A 105 7.46 -2.86 8.32
N LEU A 106 7.30 -1.70 8.96
CA LEU A 106 7.57 -0.42 8.31
C LEU A 106 9.07 -0.09 8.29
N SER A 107 9.78 -0.28 9.40
CA SER A 107 11.19 0.09 9.56
C SER A 107 12.17 -1.05 9.31
N GLY A 108 11.70 -2.31 9.34
CA GLY A 108 12.54 -3.51 9.20
C GLY A 108 13.40 -3.82 10.43
N LYS A 109 13.24 -3.07 11.53
CA LYS A 109 13.98 -3.27 12.78
C LYS A 109 13.39 -4.45 13.56
N LYS A 110 14.18 -5.12 14.40
CA LYS A 110 13.65 -6.16 15.30
C LYS A 110 12.62 -5.56 16.26
N LEU A 111 11.53 -6.28 16.47
CA LEU A 111 10.57 -5.99 17.53
C LEU A 111 11.23 -6.23 18.89
N LEU A 112 11.08 -5.28 19.81
CA LEU A 112 11.49 -5.49 21.20
C LEU A 112 10.53 -6.48 21.85
N ALA A 113 11.02 -7.31 22.78
CA ALA A 113 10.20 -8.28 23.49
C ALA A 113 8.95 -7.60 24.09
N GLY A 114 7.76 -8.02 23.65
CA GLY A 114 6.47 -7.44 24.06
C GLY A 114 5.83 -6.43 23.09
N GLN A 115 6.52 -6.03 22.01
CA GLN A 115 5.92 -5.22 20.95
C GLN A 115 5.23 -6.14 19.93
N LYS A 116 3.91 -6.00 19.78
CA LYS A 116 3.22 -6.47 18.57
C LYS A 116 3.57 -5.55 17.40
N ALA A 117 3.70 -6.11 16.20
CA ALA A 117 3.77 -5.31 14.99
C ALA A 117 2.53 -4.40 14.94
N LEU A 118 2.70 -3.13 14.53
CA LEU A 118 1.57 -2.20 14.40
C LEU A 118 0.55 -2.79 13.42
N GLY A 119 -0.60 -3.25 13.93
CA GLY A 119 -1.63 -3.86 13.08
C GLY A 119 -2.76 -4.66 13.75
N THR A 120 -2.92 -4.65 15.09
CA THR A 120 -4.07 -5.34 15.71
C THR A 120 -4.94 -4.41 16.52
N GLU A 121 -6.11 -4.08 15.97
CA GLU A 121 -7.37 -4.63 16.48
C GLU A 121 -8.32 -4.91 15.29
N PRO A 122 -8.73 -6.16 15.04
CA PRO A 122 -10.06 -6.40 14.48
C PRO A 122 -11.05 -6.13 15.60
N LYS A 123 -11.83 -5.06 15.48
CA LYS A 123 -13.03 -4.89 16.32
C LYS A 123 -14.02 -5.98 15.92
N ILE A 124 -14.26 -6.90 16.85
CA ILE A 124 -15.37 -7.86 16.84
C ILE A 124 -16.68 -7.07 16.90
#